data_AF-A0A957HF09-F1
#
_entry.id   AF-A0A957HF09-F1
#
_cell.length_a   1.000
_cell.length_b   1.000
_cell.length_c   1.000
_cell.angle_alpha   90.00
_cell.angle_beta   90.00
_cell.angle_gamma   90.00
#
_symmetry.space_group_name_H-M   'P 1'
#
loop_
_entity.id
_entity.type
_entity.pdbx_description
1 polymer ?
#
loop_
_entity_poly.entity_id
_entity_poly.type
_entity_poly.pdbx_seq_one_letter_code
_entity_poly.pdbx_strand_id
1 'polypeptide(L)'
;MSETNKGLSVGRNIKIGFFHLGSGMADVLTTGVWNRIMITDLGISATIVSLLAALRYFLVPIGIWAGRISDRTRVLGTRRLFWIWLGRGLMVLSTFGLGF
;
A
#
# COMPACT_ATOMS: atom_id res chain seq x y z
N MET A 1 27.66 -25.07 0.88
CA MET A 1 27.61 -23.59 0.94
C MET A 1 26.64 -23.19 2.06
N SER A 2 27.13 -23.15 3.30
CA SER A 2 26.33 -22.80 4.50
C SER A 2 26.31 -21.28 4.66
N GLU A 3 25.37 -20.62 3.99
CA GLU A 3 25.06 -19.21 4.21
C GLU A 3 24.65 -19.02 5.68
N THR A 4 25.51 -18.32 6.43
CA THR A 4 25.27 -18.00 7.84
C THR A 4 24.10 -17.02 7.91
N ASN A 5 22.92 -17.53 8.28
CA ASN A 5 21.76 -16.72 8.63
C ASN A 5 22.06 -15.95 9.92
N LYS A 6 22.80 -14.83 9.81
CA LYS A 6 22.84 -13.83 10.86
C LYS A 6 21.49 -13.14 10.84
N GLY A 7 20.57 -13.61 11.69
CA GLY A 7 19.32 -12.91 11.97
C GLY A 7 19.60 -11.41 12.18
N LEU A 8 18.74 -10.56 11.62
CA LEU A 8 18.88 -9.12 11.67
C LEU A 8 19.19 -8.65 13.11
N SER A 9 20.16 -7.76 13.27
CA SER A 9 20.49 -7.17 14.57
C SER A 9 19.24 -6.59 15.25
N VAL A 10 19.12 -6.80 16.56
CA VAL A 10 17.98 -6.34 17.38
C VAL A 10 17.65 -4.87 17.13
N GLY A 11 18.67 -4.00 17.00
CA GLY A 11 18.47 -2.58 16.69
C GLY A 11 17.81 -2.31 15.33
N ARG A 12 18.08 -3.15 14.32
CA ARG A 12 17.46 -3.05 13.00
C ARG A 12 16.01 -3.51 13.01
N ASN A 13 15.70 -4.55 13.79
CA ASN A 13 14.31 -5.00 13.98
C ASN A 13 13.46 -3.93 14.66
N ILE A 14 14.01 -3.28 15.68
CA ILE A 14 13.34 -2.16 16.37
C ILE A 14 13.05 -1.02 15.37
N LYS A 15 14.04 -0.63 14.56
CA LYS A 15 13.85 0.43 13.54
C LYS A 15 12.77 0.07 12.50
N ILE A 16 12.76 -1.18 12.02
CA ILE A 16 11.74 -1.67 11.09
C ILE A 16 10.36 -1.68 11.77
N GLY A 17 10.27 -2.14 13.02
CA GLY A 17 9.05 -2.13 13.82
C GLY A 17 8.47 -0.72 14.01
N PHE A 18 9.30 0.26 14.38
CA PHE A 18 8.86 1.66 14.49
C PHE A 18 8.37 2.24 13.16
N PHE A 19 9.01 1.90 12.05
CA PHE A 19 8.54 2.33 10.73
C PHE A 19 7.15 1.74 10.41
N HIS A 20 6.95 0.45 10.69
CA HIS A 20 5.64 -0.19 10.50
C HIS A 20 4.57 0.38 11.43
N LEU A 21 4.90 0.62 12.70
CA LEU A 21 3.99 1.26 13.64
C LEU A 21 3.59 2.66 13.18
N GLY A 22 4.55 3.53 12.85
CA GLY A 22 4.26 4.89 12.39
C GLY A 22 3.43 4.92 11.10
N SER A 23 3.80 4.10 10.11
CA SER A 23 3.07 3.98 8.84
C SER A 23 1.65 3.45 9.04
N GLY A 24 1.49 2.38 9.84
CA GLY A 24 0.18 1.81 10.15
C GLY A 24 -0.71 2.77 10.94
N MET A 25 -0.15 3.49 11.91
CA MET A 25 -0.87 4.50 12.66
C MET A 25 -1.37 5.64 11.76
N ALA A 26 -0.54 6.11 10.83
CA ALA A 26 -0.94 7.13 9.87
C ALA A 26 -2.10 6.66 8.97
N ASP A 27 -2.07 5.41 8.48
CA ASP A 27 -3.16 4.83 7.68
C ASP A 27 -4.48 4.75 8.47
N VAL A 28 -4.43 4.26 9.71
CA VAL A 28 -5.61 4.12 10.57
C VAL A 28 -6.22 5.48 10.91
N LEU A 29 -5.39 6.45 11.33
CA LEU A 29 -5.86 7.80 11.67
C LEU A 29 -6.49 8.49 10.45
N THR A 30 -5.82 8.43 9.31
CA THR A 30 -6.31 9.04 8.06
C THR A 30 -7.65 8.43 7.66
N THR A 31 -7.75 7.10 7.67
CA THR A 31 -8.99 6.38 7.33
C THR A 31 -10.12 6.72 8.32
N GLY A 32 -9.82 6.86 9.61
CA GLY A 32 -10.79 7.26 10.63
C GLY A 32 -11.33 8.69 10.41
N VAL A 33 -10.45 9.64 10.11
CA VAL A 33 -10.82 11.02 9.78
C VAL A 33 -11.72 11.04 8.54
N TRP A 34 -11.34 10.33 7.48
CA TRP A 34 -12.16 10.23 6.26
C TRP A 34 -13.53 9.61 6.54
N ASN A 35 -13.61 8.51 7.28
CA ASN A 35 -14.88 7.86 7.61
C ASN A 35 -15.82 8.82 8.36
N ARG A 36 -15.31 9.59 9.33
CA ARG A 36 -16.08 10.61 10.04
C ARG A 36 -16.55 11.70 9.09
N ILE A 37 -15.65 12.30 8.31
CA ILE A 37 -15.99 13.41 7.42
C ILE A 37 -17.02 12.96 6.37
N MET A 38 -16.84 11.78 5.77
CA MET A 38 -17.75 11.27 4.75
C MET A 38 -19.16 11.03 5.29
N ILE A 39 -19.31 10.48 6.49
CA ILE A 39 -20.62 10.14 7.06
C ILE A 39 -21.26 11.37 7.70
N THR A 40 -20.51 12.08 8.53
CA THR A 40 -21.04 13.17 9.37
C THR A 40 -21.11 14.49 8.61
N ASP A 41 -20.03 14.87 7.92
CA ASP A 41 -19.92 16.21 7.34
C ASP A 41 -20.47 16.24 5.89
N LEU A 42 -20.27 15.17 5.12
CA LEU A 42 -20.74 15.04 3.72
C LEU A 42 -22.09 14.32 3.58
N GLY A 43 -22.62 13.72 4.66
CA GLY A 43 -23.91 13.04 4.66
C GLY A 43 -23.97 11.76 3.82
N ILE A 44 -22.83 11.15 3.50
CA ILE A 44 -22.77 9.91 2.71
C ILE A 44 -23.22 8.74 3.60
N SER A 45 -24.10 7.88 3.07
CA SER A 45 -24.58 6.70 3.81
C SER A 45 -23.42 5.80 4.26
N ALA A 46 -23.43 5.42 5.54
CA ALA A 46 -22.45 4.51 6.12
C ALA A 46 -22.35 3.16 5.37
N THR A 47 -23.42 2.71 4.71
CA THR A 47 -23.43 1.50 3.89
C THR A 47 -22.51 1.59 2.68
N ILE A 48 -22.50 2.74 1.99
CA ILE A 48 -21.64 2.97 0.83
C ILE A 48 -20.18 3.12 1.28
N VAL A 49 -19.94 3.90 2.34
CA VAL A 49 -18.60 4.12 2.87
C VAL A 49 -17.95 2.80 3.31
N SER A 50 -18.69 1.96 4.05
CA SER A 50 -18.20 0.66 4.49
C SER A 50 -18.00 -0.33 3.34
N LEU A 51 -18.87 -0.32 2.32
CA LEU A 51 -18.69 -1.14 1.13
C LEU A 51 -17.42 -0.74 0.37
N LEU A 52 -17.18 0.55 0.17
CA LEU A 52 -15.97 1.07 -0.47
C LEU A 52 -14.71 0.75 0.37
N ALA A 53 -14.80 0.86 1.69
CA ALA A 53 -13.70 0.48 2.58
C ALA A 53 -13.40 -1.03 2.50
N ALA A 54 -14.44 -1.87 2.44
CA ALA A 54 -14.30 -3.31 2.27
C ALA A 54 -13.67 -3.69 0.92
N LEU A 55 -13.98 -2.93 -0.14
CA LEU A 55 -13.41 -3.15 -1.46
C LEU A 55 -11.87 -3.08 -1.45
N ARG A 56 -11.26 -2.17 -0.66
CA ARG A 56 -9.79 -2.12 -0.52
C ARG A 56 -9.23 -3.47 -0.08
N TYR A 57 -9.90 -4.10 0.88
CA TYR A 57 -9.49 -5.40 1.43
C TYR A 57 -9.76 -6.53 0.44
N PHE A 58 -10.85 -6.44 -0.33
CA PHE A 58 -11.16 -7.40 -1.39
C PHE A 58 -10.08 -7.43 -2.49
N LEU A 59 -9.46 -6.29 -2.79
CA LEU A 59 -8.41 -6.18 -3.81
C LEU A 59 -7.01 -6.65 -3.33
N VAL A 60 -6.85 -6.99 -2.04
CA VAL A 60 -5.56 -7.43 -1.46
C VAL A 60 -4.92 -8.61 -2.21
N PRO A 61 -5.65 -9.68 -2.61
CA PRO A 61 -5.06 -10.82 -3.33
C PRO A 61 -4.44 -10.43 -4.67
N ILE A 62 -5.01 -9.42 -5.34
CA ILE A 62 -4.48 -8.90 -6.61
C ILE A 62 -3.11 -8.25 -6.36
N GLY A 63 -2.97 -7.49 -5.27
CA GLY A 63 -1.70 -6.91 -4.85
C GLY A 63 -0.63 -7.96 -4.55
N ILE A 64 -1.01 -9.05 -3.87
CA ILE A 64 -0.10 -10.18 -3.60
C ILE A 64 0.34 -10.85 -4.92
N TRP A 65 -0.60 -11.06 -5.84
CA TRP A 65 -0.31 -11.66 -7.14
C TRP A 65 0.61 -10.78 -7.99
N ALA A 66 0.35 -9.47 -8.04
CA ALA A 66 1.20 -8.49 -8.71
C ALA A 66 2.61 -8.44 -8.10
N GLY A 67 2.71 -8.49 -6.77
CA GLY A 67 4.00 -8.59 -6.07
C GLY A 67 4.79 -9.84 -6.46
N ARG A 68 4.12 -11.00 -6.57
CA ARG A 68 4.74 -12.25 -7.02
C ARG A 68 5.26 -12.15 -8.45
N ILE A 69 4.54 -11.46 -9.35
CA ILE A 69 5.00 -11.22 -10.73
C ILE A 69 6.22 -10.31 -10.74
N SER A 70 6.19 -9.22 -9.97
CA SER A 70 7.32 -8.28 -9.87
C SER A 70 8.61 -8.92 -9.38
N ASP A 71 8.53 -9.99 -8.59
CA ASP A 71 9.71 -10.68 -8.05
C ASP A 71 10.32 -11.69 -9.03
N ARG A 72 9.51 -12.26 -9.92
CA ARG A 72 9.92 -13.28 -10.90
C ARG A 72 10.41 -12.67 -12.21
N THR A 73 9.81 -11.58 -12.65
CA THR A 73 10.10 -10.99 -13.96
C THR A 73 11.18 -9.92 -13.85
N ARG A 74 12.33 -10.15 -14.48
CA ARG A 74 13.34 -9.10 -14.69
C ARG A 74 12.97 -8.33 -15.96
N VAL A 75 12.57 -7.08 -15.81
CA VAL A 75 12.27 -6.19 -16.94
C VAL A 75 13.35 -5.10 -16.96
N LEU A 76 14.02 -4.92 -18.10
CA LEU A 76 15.06 -3.89 -18.30
C LEU A 76 16.22 -3.96 -17.28
N GLY A 77 16.65 -5.16 -16.88
CA GLY A 77 17.79 -5.35 -15.96
C GLY A 77 17.50 -5.06 -14.48
N THR A 78 16.31 -4.53 -14.15
CA THR A 78 15.85 -4.31 -12.77
C THR A 78 14.69 -5.25 -12.43
N ARG A 79 14.61 -5.76 -11.19
CA ARG A 79 13.48 -6.63 -10.77
C ARG A 79 12.25 -5.83 -10.37
N ARG A 80 12.35 -5.01 -9.31
CA ARG A 80 11.21 -4.32 -8.70
C ARG A 80 11.03 -2.87 -9.17
N LEU A 81 12.13 -2.23 -9.60
CA LEU A 81 12.14 -0.79 -9.85
C LEU A 81 11.23 -0.40 -11.03
N PHE A 82 11.28 -1.15 -12.14
CA PHE A 82 10.40 -0.93 -13.29
C PHE A 82 8.91 -0.98 -12.92
N TRP A 83 8.48 -2.01 -12.18
CA TRP A 83 7.07 -2.17 -11.77
C TRP A 83 6.61 -1.07 -10.82
N ILE A 84 7.47 -0.61 -9.92
CA ILE A 84 7.16 0.52 -9.02
C ILE A 84 6.97 1.81 -9.83
N TRP A 85 7.85 2.10 -10.78
CA TRP A 85 7.74 3.30 -11.62
C TRP A 85 6.55 3.25 -12.56
N LEU A 86 6.23 2.08 -13.13
CA LEU A 86 5.03 1.89 -13.94
C LEU A 86 3.76 2.17 -13.12
N GLY A 87 3.68 1.66 -11.89
CA GLY A 87 2.57 1.94 -10.97
C GLY A 87 2.46 3.43 -10.63
N ARG A 88 3.59 4.10 -10.34
CA ARG A 88 3.61 5.56 -10.09
C ARG A 88 3.19 6.36 -11.32
N GLY A 89 3.64 5.96 -12.51
CA GLY A 89 3.27 6.59 -13.78
C GLY A 89 1.77 6.47 -14.04
N LEU A 90 1.19 5.29 -13.82
CA LEU A 90 -0.26 5.08 -13.92
C LEU A 90 -1.05 5.93 -12.90
N MET A 91 -0.57 6.05 -11.66
CA MET A 91 -1.19 6.94 -10.68
C MET A 91 -1.18 8.40 -11.15
N VAL A 92 -0.03 8.90 -11.60
CA VAL A 92 0.12 10.26 -12.10
C VAL A 92 -0.79 10.50 -13.32
N LEU A 93 -0.79 9.56 -14.26
CA LEU A 93 -1.65 9.62 -15.44
C LEU A 93 -3.15 9.63 -15.08
N SER A 94 -3.55 8.83 -14.08
CA SER A 94 -4.92 8.84 -13.54
C SER A 94 -5.28 10.20 -12.93
N THR A 95 -4.37 10.77 -12.14
CA THR A 95 -4.58 12.11 -11.54
C THR A 95 -4.76 13.18 -12.59
N PHE A 96 -3.91 13.21 -13.62
CA PHE A 96 -4.08 14.13 -14.75
C PHE A 96 -5.36 13.87 -15.56
N GLY A 97 -5.77 12.61 -15.71
CA GLY A 97 -6.99 12.22 -16.42
C GLY A 97 -8.29 12.63 -15.71
N LEU A 98 -8.26 12.76 -14.37
CA LEU A 98 -9.40 13.24 -13.56
C LEU A 98 -9.51 14.78 -13.52
N GLY A 99 -8.66 15.50 -14.25
CA GLY A 99 -8.76 16.95 -14.42
C GLY A 99 -8.17 17.78 -13.29
N PHE A 100 -7.21 17.23 -12.53
CA PHE A 100 -6.34 18.00 -11.63
C PHE A 100 -5.09 18.52 -12.35
#